data_AF-A0A554GI43-F1
#
_entry.id   AF-A0A554GI43-F1
#
_cell.length_a   1.000
_cell.length_b   1.000
_cell.length_c   1.000
_cell.angle_alpha   90.00
_cell.angle_beta   90.00
_cell.angle_gamma   90.00
#
_symmetry.space_group_name_H-M   'P 1'
#
loop_
_entity.id
_entity.type
_entity.pdbx_description
1 polymer ?
#
loop_
_entity_poly.entity_id
_entity_poly.type
_entity_poly.pdbx_seq_one_letter_code
_entity_poly.pdbx_strand_id
1 'polypeptide(L)'
;MSLILALSLATTAPLASAPSSRNDAEVQVNIQSDSPDVSLFRVVSEGVGSIASSRGMATIGIVNYARECQAPCNMRILEPRSEFFIGGNGITPSSRFSLLDQGRNVSLHVRPGSSGLRATGWYSIVVGASAALAGGLLLGLSGSMQTEATGSTDDPFMRKLSIGSLIGGGALLAIGIPLFAFNGTDVKVVANQGPPDTGRGSLDL
;
A
#
# COMPACT_ATOMS: atom_id res chain seq x y z
N MET A 1 -39.62 63.54 31.14
CA MET A 1 -38.53 63.14 30.21
C MET A 1 -38.27 61.66 30.46
N SER A 2 -39.10 60.73 29.99
CA SER A 2 -39.23 60.24 28.60
C SER A 2 -37.90 59.90 27.96
N LEU A 3 -37.52 58.62 27.96
CA LEU A 3 -36.82 58.00 26.84
C LEU A 3 -37.03 56.47 26.89
N ILE A 4 -37.86 56.00 25.97
CA ILE A 4 -38.21 54.60 25.72
C ILE A 4 -37.12 54.05 24.78
N LEU A 5 -36.31 53.09 25.23
CA LEU A 5 -35.43 52.32 24.34
C LEU A 5 -36.16 51.04 23.91
N ALA A 6 -36.56 51.00 22.65
CA ALA A 6 -37.11 49.83 22.00
C ALA A 6 -35.99 48.80 21.76
N LEU A 7 -36.02 47.68 22.49
CA LEU A 7 -35.19 46.51 22.20
C LEU A 7 -35.85 45.72 21.07
N SER A 8 -35.27 45.80 19.87
CA SER A 8 -35.67 45.01 18.71
C SER A 8 -35.24 43.56 18.91
N LEU A 9 -36.21 42.63 18.93
CA LEU A 9 -35.92 41.20 18.84
C LEU A 9 -35.43 40.89 17.42
N ALA A 10 -34.15 40.58 17.27
CA ALA A 10 -33.64 39.97 16.05
C ALA A 10 -34.02 38.48 16.06
N THR A 11 -35.02 38.12 15.27
CA THR A 11 -35.41 36.74 15.00
C THR A 11 -34.26 36.06 14.25
N THR A 12 -33.46 35.23 14.93
CA THR A 12 -32.51 34.32 14.27
C THR A 12 -33.29 33.26 13.51
N ALA A 13 -33.40 33.42 12.19
CA ALA A 13 -33.87 32.35 11.32
C ALA A 13 -32.86 31.18 11.40
N PRO A 14 -33.31 29.93 11.63
CA PRO A 14 -32.42 28.80 11.47
C PRO A 14 -32.07 28.68 9.99
N LEU A 15 -30.79 28.81 9.67
CA LEU A 15 -30.26 28.32 8.40
C LEU A 15 -30.51 26.81 8.36
N ALA A 16 -31.63 26.43 7.74
CA ALA A 16 -31.83 25.08 7.27
C ALA A 16 -30.78 24.84 6.17
N SER A 17 -29.60 24.42 6.58
CA SER A 17 -28.62 23.81 5.69
C SER A 17 -29.31 22.58 5.08
N ALA A 18 -29.74 22.70 3.82
CA ALA A 18 -30.16 21.56 3.04
C ALA A 18 -29.06 20.48 3.16
N PRO A 19 -29.39 19.22 3.47
CA PRO A 19 -28.42 18.13 3.35
C PRO A 19 -28.05 18.05 1.87
N SER A 20 -26.99 18.74 1.48
CA SER A 20 -26.42 18.67 0.14
C SER A 20 -26.01 17.23 -0.10
N SER A 21 -26.85 16.46 -0.80
CA SER A 21 -26.49 15.37 -1.71
C SER A 21 -25.17 14.66 -1.34
N ARG A 22 -25.06 14.20 -0.08
CA ARG A 22 -23.88 13.47 0.41
C ARG A 22 -23.98 11.98 0.04
N ASN A 23 -25.17 11.56 -0.42
CA ASN A 23 -25.54 10.19 -0.73
C ASN A 23 -25.68 9.89 -2.23
N ASP A 24 -25.43 10.84 -3.15
CA ASP A 24 -25.73 10.63 -4.59
C ASP A 24 -24.63 9.91 -5.39
N ALA A 25 -23.57 9.44 -4.74
CA ALA A 25 -22.61 8.53 -5.36
C ALA A 25 -22.53 7.23 -4.55
N GLU A 26 -23.66 6.59 -4.27
CA GLU A 26 -23.64 5.21 -3.80
C GLU A 26 -22.99 4.33 -4.90
N VAL A 27 -21.89 3.66 -4.56
CA VAL A 27 -21.19 2.72 -5.47
C VAL A 27 -21.43 1.30 -4.99
N GLN A 28 -21.95 0.45 -5.87
CA GLN A 28 -22.05 -0.97 -5.60
C GLN A 28 -20.72 -1.64 -5.93
N VAL A 29 -20.13 -2.30 -4.93
CA VAL A 29 -18.86 -3.00 -5.06
C VAL A 29 -19.11 -4.50 -4.89
N ASN A 30 -18.70 -5.26 -5.89
CA ASN A 30 -18.68 -6.72 -5.86
C ASN A 30 -17.22 -7.18 -5.81
N ILE A 31 -16.80 -7.79 -4.71
CA ILE A 31 -15.44 -8.29 -4.54
C ILE A 31 -15.44 -9.80 -4.71
N GLN A 32 -14.74 -10.26 -5.73
CA GLN A 32 -14.46 -11.67 -5.95
C GLN A 32 -12.97 -11.93 -5.71
N SER A 33 -12.70 -12.89 -4.85
CA SER A 33 -11.35 -13.38 -4.61
C SER A 33 -11.38 -14.87 -4.35
N ASP A 34 -10.33 -15.56 -4.76
CA ASP A 34 -10.15 -16.99 -4.54
C ASP A 34 -9.73 -17.31 -3.10
N SER A 35 -9.48 -16.29 -2.27
CA SER A 35 -9.03 -16.42 -0.88
C SER A 35 -9.98 -15.73 0.10
N PRO A 36 -10.42 -16.42 1.19
CA PRO A 36 -11.35 -15.86 2.17
C PRO A 36 -10.70 -14.80 3.08
N ASP A 37 -9.38 -14.71 3.14
CA ASP A 37 -8.66 -13.78 4.02
C ASP A 37 -8.56 -12.35 3.44
N VAL A 38 -9.00 -12.15 2.20
CA VAL A 38 -9.01 -10.85 1.52
C VAL A 38 -10.08 -9.95 2.11
N SER A 39 -9.75 -8.71 2.40
CA SER A 39 -10.69 -7.72 2.93
C SER A 39 -10.46 -6.35 2.31
N LEU A 40 -11.56 -5.62 2.12
CA LEU A 40 -11.55 -4.24 1.69
C LEU A 40 -11.40 -3.34 2.92
N PHE A 41 -10.40 -2.46 2.86
CA PHE A 41 -10.16 -1.46 3.88
C PHE A 41 -10.34 -0.07 3.29
N ARG A 42 -11.00 0.79 4.06
CA ARG A 42 -11.11 2.23 3.79
C ARG A 42 -10.13 2.98 4.69
N VAL A 43 -9.39 3.92 4.12
CA VAL A 43 -8.53 4.85 4.88
C VAL A 43 -9.43 5.91 5.51
N VAL A 44 -9.47 5.95 6.84
CA VAL A 44 -10.33 6.88 7.61
C VAL A 44 -9.57 8.14 7.97
N SER A 45 -8.31 7.99 8.39
CA SER A 45 -7.44 9.12 8.71
C SER A 45 -5.99 8.75 8.59
N GLU A 46 -5.17 9.75 8.27
CA GLU A 46 -3.72 9.63 8.18
C GLU A 46 -3.09 10.73 9.02
N GLY A 47 -2.07 10.37 9.78
CA GLY A 47 -1.28 11.28 10.57
C GLY A 47 0.19 10.94 10.45
N VAL A 48 1.03 11.91 10.73
CA VAL A 48 2.47 11.72 10.90
C VAL A 48 2.84 12.15 12.30
N GLY A 49 3.58 11.29 13.00
CA GLY A 49 4.14 11.56 14.32
C GLY A 49 5.65 11.44 14.27
N SER A 50 6.33 12.11 15.20
CA SER A 50 7.76 11.93 15.39
C SER A 50 8.02 11.36 16.78
N ILE A 51 8.83 10.31 16.85
CA ILE A 51 9.28 9.70 18.09
C ILE A 51 10.75 10.07 18.27
N ALA A 52 11.05 10.82 19.33
CA ALA A 52 12.41 11.09 19.74
C ALA A 52 12.87 9.98 20.71
N SER A 53 14.03 9.41 20.44
CA SER A 53 14.69 8.42 21.31
C SER A 53 16.15 8.82 21.53
N SER A 54 16.83 8.18 22.48
CA SER A 54 18.27 8.35 22.69
C SER A 54 19.13 7.96 21.46
N ARG A 55 18.56 7.23 20.48
CA ARG A 55 19.20 6.83 19.23
C ARG A 55 18.86 7.75 18.03
N GLY A 56 18.05 8.78 18.23
CA GLY A 56 17.64 9.73 17.19
C GLY A 56 16.13 9.94 17.10
N MET A 57 15.73 10.72 16.10
CA MET A 57 14.33 11.05 15.80
C MET A 57 13.83 10.21 14.62
N ALA A 58 12.70 9.55 14.81
CA ALA A 58 12.05 8.75 13.77
C ALA A 58 10.65 9.31 13.48
N THR A 59 10.29 9.42 12.20
CA THR A 59 8.92 9.77 11.80
C THR A 59 8.13 8.50 11.54
N ILE A 60 6.95 8.40 12.14
CA ILE A 60 5.99 7.32 11.95
C ILE A 60 4.73 7.84 11.26
N GLY A 61 4.22 7.08 10.30
CA GLY A 61 2.88 7.28 9.74
C GLY A 61 1.87 6.51 10.59
N ILE A 62 0.81 7.18 11.01
CA ILE A 62 -0.34 6.58 11.68
C ILE A 62 -1.48 6.57 10.66
N VAL A 63 -1.83 5.39 10.18
CA VAL A 63 -2.95 5.23 9.24
C VAL A 63 -4.04 4.47 9.96
N ASN A 64 -5.20 5.11 10.14
CA ASN A 64 -6.40 4.43 10.64
C ASN A 64 -7.21 3.94 9.45
N TYR A 65 -7.51 2.65 9.46
CA TYR A 65 -8.32 2.00 8.44
C TYR A 65 -9.52 1.31 9.06
N ALA A 66 -10.66 1.37 8.37
CA ALA A 66 -11.86 0.62 8.70
C ALA A 66 -12.00 -0.55 7.73
N ARG A 67 -12.36 -1.72 8.25
CA ARG A 67 -12.72 -2.87 7.40
C ARG A 67 -14.16 -2.70 6.94
N GLU A 68 -14.36 -2.62 5.63
CA GLU A 68 -15.69 -2.49 5.03
C GLU A 68 -16.33 -3.87 4.82
N CYS A 69 -15.60 -4.80 4.20
CA CYS A 69 -16.05 -6.20 4.08
C CYS A 69 -14.89 -7.18 3.89
N GLN A 70 -15.19 -8.46 4.04
CA GLN A 70 -14.32 -9.60 3.76
C GLN A 70 -14.83 -10.33 2.51
N ALA A 71 -13.93 -10.65 1.59
CA ALA A 71 -14.27 -11.31 0.33
C ALA A 71 -14.66 -12.78 0.57
N PRO A 72 -15.60 -13.33 -0.23
CA PRO A 72 -16.40 -12.65 -1.24
C PRO A 72 -17.53 -11.80 -0.62
N CYS A 73 -17.71 -10.56 -1.09
CA CYS A 73 -18.75 -9.65 -0.59
C CYS A 73 -19.36 -8.80 -1.71
N ASN A 74 -20.66 -8.51 -1.57
CA ASN A 74 -21.37 -7.51 -2.38
C ASN A 74 -21.95 -6.49 -1.42
N MET A 75 -21.42 -5.26 -1.45
CA MET A 75 -21.84 -4.19 -0.55
C MET A 75 -21.95 -2.86 -1.28
N ARG A 76 -22.70 -1.95 -0.66
CA ARG A 76 -22.84 -0.58 -1.14
C ARG A 76 -21.98 0.35 -0.29
N ILE A 77 -21.14 1.13 -0.95
CA ILE A 77 -20.23 2.08 -0.30
C ILE A 77 -20.88 3.46 -0.35
N LEU A 78 -21.16 4.01 0.83
CA LEU A 78 -21.79 5.32 0.99
C LEU A 78 -20.81 6.49 0.80
N GLU A 79 -19.51 6.24 1.00
CA GLU A 79 -18.45 7.25 0.95
C GLU A 79 -17.35 6.86 -0.05
N PRO A 80 -17.64 6.84 -1.37
CA PRO A 80 -16.69 6.38 -2.39
C PRO A 80 -15.50 7.33 -2.61
N ARG A 81 -15.54 8.54 -2.02
CA ARG A 81 -14.48 9.57 -2.06
C ARG A 81 -13.25 9.20 -1.25
N SER A 82 -13.37 8.20 -0.38
CA SER A 82 -12.28 7.74 0.47
C SER A 82 -11.26 6.94 -0.34
N GLU A 83 -10.03 6.85 0.16
CA GLU A 83 -9.05 5.91 -0.40
C GLU A 83 -9.33 4.50 0.12
N PHE A 84 -9.29 3.51 -0.77
CA PHE A 84 -9.47 2.11 -0.45
C PHE A 84 -8.22 1.32 -0.79
N PHE A 85 -7.99 0.24 -0.05
CA PHE A 85 -6.97 -0.75 -0.40
C PHE A 85 -7.45 -2.14 -0.02
N ILE A 86 -6.87 -3.13 -0.69
CA ILE A 86 -7.10 -4.53 -0.38
C ILE A 86 -5.98 -5.03 0.52
N GLY A 87 -6.33 -5.74 1.58
CA GLY A 87 -5.38 -6.37 2.48
C GLY A 87 -6.01 -7.54 3.22
N GLY A 88 -5.30 -8.08 4.20
CA GLY A 88 -5.79 -9.21 4.98
C GLY A 88 -4.68 -9.83 5.82
N ASN A 89 -5.03 -10.86 6.59
CA ASN A 89 -4.01 -11.60 7.33
C ASN A 89 -3.10 -12.35 6.35
N GLY A 90 -1.78 -12.21 6.50
CA GLY A 90 -0.81 -12.84 5.60
C GLY A 90 -0.76 -12.28 4.18
N ILE A 91 -1.53 -11.23 3.88
CA ILE A 91 -1.67 -10.67 2.54
C ILE A 91 -0.91 -9.35 2.43
N THR A 92 -0.15 -9.17 1.36
CA THR A 92 0.51 -7.89 1.04
C THR A 92 -0.57 -6.84 0.73
N PRO A 93 -0.59 -5.65 1.36
CA PRO A 93 -1.54 -4.61 0.99
C PRO A 93 -1.37 -4.17 -0.48
N SER A 94 -2.49 -3.95 -1.18
CA SER A 94 -2.47 -3.37 -2.53
C SER A 94 -2.13 -1.88 -2.49
N SER A 95 -1.88 -1.29 -3.67
CA SER A 95 -1.91 0.16 -3.81
C SER A 95 -3.30 0.70 -3.44
N ARG A 96 -3.32 1.97 -3.01
CA ARG A 96 -4.58 2.68 -2.75
C ARG A 96 -5.25 3.03 -4.07
N PHE A 97 -6.57 3.00 -4.07
CA PHE A 97 -7.39 3.38 -5.21
C PHE A 97 -8.68 4.06 -4.76
N SER A 98 -9.26 4.85 -5.65
CA SER A 98 -10.56 5.50 -5.48
C SER A 98 -11.63 4.69 -6.21
N LEU A 99 -12.80 4.52 -5.58
CA LEU A 99 -13.94 3.86 -6.22
C LEU A 99 -14.71 4.80 -7.16
N LEU A 100 -14.60 6.12 -6.97
CA LEU A 100 -15.28 7.11 -7.81
C LEU A 100 -14.80 7.09 -9.26
N ASP A 101 -13.51 6.87 -9.47
CA ASP A 101 -12.92 6.87 -10.81
C ASP A 101 -13.34 5.62 -11.64
N GLN A 102 -13.99 4.66 -11.01
CA GLN A 102 -14.33 3.35 -11.58
C GLN A 102 -15.83 3.20 -11.93
N GLY A 103 -16.67 4.18 -11.57
CA GLY A 103 -18.10 4.20 -11.87
C GLY A 103 -19.00 3.68 -10.74
N ARG A 104 -20.31 3.53 -11.03
CA ARG A 104 -21.34 3.20 -10.02
C ARG A 104 -21.42 1.71 -9.66
N ASN A 105 -20.97 0.82 -10.56
CA ASN A 105 -20.96 -0.63 -10.37
C ASN A 105 -19.56 -1.18 -10.65
N VAL A 106 -18.84 -1.53 -9.59
CA VAL A 106 -17.43 -1.92 -9.66
C VAL A 106 -17.29 -3.38 -9.26
N SER A 107 -16.76 -4.22 -10.14
CA SER A 107 -16.39 -5.60 -9.81
C SER A 107 -14.86 -5.66 -9.62
N LEU A 108 -14.42 -5.95 -8.40
CA LEU A 108 -13.01 -6.10 -8.06
C LEU A 108 -12.64 -7.57 -8.09
N HIS A 109 -11.66 -7.93 -8.92
CA HIS A 109 -11.05 -9.25 -8.91
C HIS A 109 -9.66 -9.15 -8.28
N VAL A 110 -9.48 -9.81 -7.13
CA VAL A 110 -8.27 -9.66 -6.31
C VAL A 110 -7.46 -10.95 -6.33
N ARG A 111 -6.18 -10.81 -6.69
CA ARG A 111 -5.17 -11.86 -6.51
C ARG A 111 -4.26 -11.49 -5.32
N PRO A 112 -4.40 -12.13 -4.16
CA PRO A 112 -3.62 -11.79 -2.98
C PRO A 112 -2.15 -12.17 -3.15
N GLY A 113 -1.26 -11.22 -2.85
CA GLY A 113 0.17 -11.49 -2.66
C GLY A 113 0.46 -11.95 -1.22
N SER A 114 1.57 -12.65 -1.00
CA SER A 114 1.95 -13.13 0.34
C SER A 114 2.89 -12.16 1.06
N SER A 115 2.48 -11.69 2.24
CA SER A 115 3.34 -10.83 3.08
C SER A 115 4.54 -11.61 3.65
N GLY A 116 4.35 -12.89 3.97
CA GLY A 116 5.41 -13.78 4.43
C GLY A 116 6.51 -13.97 3.38
N LEU A 117 6.13 -14.25 2.13
CA LEU A 117 7.10 -14.39 1.04
C LEU A 117 7.80 -13.05 0.70
N ARG A 118 7.09 -11.93 0.84
CA ARG A 118 7.72 -10.61 0.66
C ARG A 118 8.76 -10.33 1.76
N ALA A 119 8.47 -10.72 3.01
CA ALA A 119 9.42 -10.58 4.12
C ALA A 119 10.66 -11.49 3.93
N THR A 120 10.48 -12.74 3.51
CA THR A 120 11.63 -13.62 3.21
C THR A 120 12.45 -13.12 2.02
N GLY A 121 11.79 -12.56 1.00
CA GLY A 121 12.44 -11.83 -0.09
C GLY A 121 13.29 -10.68 0.42
N TRP A 122 12.76 -9.87 1.34
CA TRP A 122 13.52 -8.78 1.96
C TRP A 122 14.74 -9.28 2.75
N TYR A 123 14.59 -10.30 3.59
CA TYR A 123 15.70 -10.85 4.35
C TYR A 123 16.79 -11.45 3.44
N SER A 124 16.39 -12.18 2.39
CA SER A 124 17.35 -12.73 1.43
C SER A 124 18.10 -11.64 0.67
N ILE A 125 17.44 -10.51 0.34
CA ILE A 125 18.11 -9.35 -0.25
C ILE A 125 19.12 -8.74 0.72
N VAL A 126 18.74 -8.47 1.97
CA VAL A 126 19.63 -7.86 2.96
C VAL A 126 20.84 -8.74 3.24
N VAL A 127 20.61 -10.03 3.50
CA VAL A 127 21.68 -11.00 3.76
C VAL A 127 22.55 -11.18 2.51
N GLY A 128 21.94 -11.37 1.34
CA GLY A 128 22.65 -11.54 0.08
C GLY A 128 23.51 -10.33 -0.30
N ALA A 129 22.97 -9.12 -0.17
CA ALA A 129 23.69 -7.88 -0.42
C ALA A 129 24.87 -7.71 0.56
N SER A 130 24.64 -7.96 1.86
CA SER A 130 25.72 -7.84 2.85
C SER A 130 26.85 -8.84 2.61
N ALA A 131 26.53 -10.09 2.27
CA ALA A 131 27.52 -11.11 1.91
C ALA A 131 28.27 -10.76 0.63
N ALA A 132 27.57 -10.35 -0.42
CA ALA A 132 28.19 -9.95 -1.68
C ALA A 132 29.12 -8.74 -1.51
N LEU A 133 28.71 -7.73 -0.73
CA LEU A 133 29.54 -6.57 -0.41
C LEU A 133 30.78 -6.96 0.41
N ALA A 134 30.62 -7.77 1.44
CA ALA A 134 31.75 -8.24 2.26
C ALA A 134 32.74 -9.08 1.44
N GLY A 135 32.25 -10.03 0.64
CA GLY A 135 33.08 -10.86 -0.24
C GLY A 135 33.79 -10.02 -1.32
N GLY A 136 33.10 -9.04 -1.90
CA GLY A 136 33.68 -8.11 -2.87
C GLY A 136 34.78 -7.22 -2.27
N LEU A 137 34.56 -6.67 -1.07
CA LEU A 137 35.55 -5.87 -0.35
C LEU A 137 36.80 -6.68 0.00
N LEU A 138 36.61 -7.89 0.56
CA LEU A 138 37.74 -8.79 0.88
C LEU A 138 38.53 -9.16 -0.37
N LEU A 139 37.86 -9.42 -1.49
CA LEU A 139 38.51 -9.72 -2.76
C LEU A 139 39.30 -8.51 -3.29
N GLY A 140 38.75 -7.31 -3.22
CA GLY A 140 39.43 -6.08 -3.65
C GLY A 140 40.65 -5.73 -2.80
N LEU A 141 40.57 -5.93 -1.47
CA LEU A 141 41.72 -5.76 -0.57
C LEU A 141 42.82 -6.79 -0.85
N SER A 142 42.45 -8.04 -1.12
CA SER A 142 43.44 -9.07 -1.50
C SER A 142 44.14 -8.78 -2.84
N GLY A 143 43.47 -8.12 -3.77
CA GLY A 143 44.03 -7.74 -5.07
C GLY A 143 44.98 -6.53 -5.01
N SER A 144 44.74 -5.59 -4.09
CA SER A 144 45.53 -4.34 -3.98
C SER A 144 46.83 -4.50 -3.19
N MET A 145 46.89 -5.45 -2.25
CA MET A 145 48.11 -5.70 -1.46
C MET A 145 49.22 -6.46 -2.22
N GLN A 146 48.92 -7.00 -3.40
CA GLN A 146 49.89 -7.72 -4.24
C GLN A 146 50.91 -6.79 -4.93
N THR A 147 50.73 -5.47 -4.86
CA THR A 147 51.58 -4.51 -5.58
C THR A 147 52.85 -4.12 -4.82
N GLU A 148 52.96 -4.32 -3.49
CA GLU A 148 54.11 -3.80 -2.73
C GLU A 148 54.75 -4.75 -1.67
N ALA A 149 54.25 -5.96 -1.43
CA ALA A 149 54.85 -6.84 -0.40
C ALA A 149 55.14 -8.27 -0.88
N THR A 150 56.43 -8.56 -1.00
CA THR A 150 57.01 -9.91 -0.92
C THR A 150 56.66 -10.53 0.45
N GLY A 151 55.62 -11.35 0.51
CA GLY A 151 55.40 -12.28 1.63
C GLY A 151 54.08 -12.18 2.41
N SER A 152 52.97 -11.74 1.82
CA SER A 152 51.66 -11.86 2.48
C SER A 152 50.99 -13.18 2.16
N THR A 153 50.65 -13.91 3.22
CA THR A 153 49.90 -15.17 3.27
C THR A 153 48.74 -15.24 2.27
N ASP A 154 48.98 -15.90 1.14
CA ASP A 154 47.96 -16.41 0.23
C ASP A 154 47.22 -17.55 0.94
N ASP A 155 46.42 -17.24 1.97
CA ASP A 155 45.64 -18.27 2.63
C ASP A 155 44.54 -18.72 1.66
N PRO A 156 44.62 -19.95 1.11
CA PRO A 156 43.63 -20.45 0.17
C PRO A 156 42.23 -20.48 0.78
N PHE A 157 42.16 -20.48 2.12
CA PHE A 157 40.95 -20.35 2.89
C PHE A 157 40.27 -18.98 2.73
N MET A 158 41.01 -17.87 2.85
CA MET A 158 40.44 -16.52 2.72
C MET A 158 39.94 -16.26 1.29
N ARG A 159 40.68 -16.70 0.27
CA ARG A 159 40.23 -16.58 -1.12
C ARG A 159 38.97 -17.40 -1.41
N LYS A 160 38.89 -18.62 -0.88
CA LYS A 160 37.67 -19.46 -0.97
C LYS A 160 36.49 -18.82 -0.24
N LEU A 161 36.72 -18.22 0.93
CA LEU A 161 35.68 -17.53 1.69
C LEU A 161 35.15 -16.32 0.92
N SER A 162 36.02 -15.48 0.34
CA SER A 162 35.63 -14.31 -0.44
C SER A 162 34.81 -14.69 -1.69
N ILE A 163 35.29 -15.65 -2.48
CA ILE A 163 34.59 -16.13 -3.67
C ILE A 163 33.27 -16.79 -3.28
N GLY A 164 33.27 -17.62 -2.23
CA GLY A 164 32.08 -18.29 -1.73
C GLY A 164 31.01 -17.30 -1.23
N SER A 165 31.43 -16.25 -0.52
CA SER A 165 30.53 -15.19 -0.04
C SER A 165 29.95 -14.37 -1.20
N LEU A 166 30.75 -14.06 -2.22
CA LEU A 166 30.30 -13.35 -3.41
C LEU A 166 29.25 -14.17 -4.20
N ILE A 167 29.54 -15.44 -4.49
CA ILE A 167 28.63 -16.33 -5.22
C ILE A 167 27.37 -16.60 -4.41
N GLY A 168 27.52 -16.91 -3.12
CA GLY A 168 26.39 -17.16 -2.21
C GLY A 168 25.51 -15.93 -2.05
N GLY A 169 26.11 -14.76 -1.87
CA GLY A 169 25.40 -13.48 -1.79
C GLY A 169 24.67 -13.15 -3.09
N GLY A 170 25.32 -13.34 -4.23
CA GLY A 170 24.71 -13.17 -5.57
C GLY A 170 23.53 -14.11 -5.81
N ALA A 171 23.64 -15.38 -5.42
CA ALA A 171 22.55 -16.35 -5.54
C ALA A 171 21.34 -15.97 -4.66
N LEU A 172 21.58 -15.54 -3.42
CA LEU A 172 20.51 -15.06 -2.53
C LEU A 172 19.80 -13.83 -3.09
N LEU A 173 20.54 -12.90 -3.69
CA LEU A 173 19.96 -11.74 -4.37
C LEU A 173 19.11 -12.16 -5.57
N ALA A 174 19.60 -13.09 -6.39
CA ALA A 174 18.89 -13.58 -7.57
C ALA A 174 17.55 -14.24 -7.22
N ILE A 175 17.45 -14.87 -6.05
CA ILE A 175 16.19 -15.46 -5.54
C ILE A 175 15.34 -14.39 -4.84
N GLY A 176 15.95 -13.55 -4.01
CA GLY A 176 15.26 -12.60 -3.15
C GLY A 176 14.56 -11.48 -3.91
N ILE A 177 15.20 -10.96 -4.97
CA ILE A 177 14.64 -9.84 -5.77
C ILE A 177 13.29 -10.22 -6.41
N PRO A 178 13.18 -11.33 -7.18
CA PRO A 178 11.88 -11.77 -7.69
C PRO A 178 10.86 -12.03 -6.58
N LEU A 179 11.28 -12.66 -5.47
CA LEU A 179 10.37 -12.96 -4.37
C LEU A 179 9.78 -11.69 -3.75
N PHE A 180 10.58 -10.64 -3.62
CA PHE A 180 10.15 -9.35 -3.11
C PHE A 180 9.30 -8.56 -4.12
N ALA A 181 9.67 -8.59 -5.40
CA ALA A 181 9.04 -7.80 -6.45
C ALA A 181 7.68 -8.38 -6.88
N PHE A 182 7.55 -9.70 -6.99
CA PHE A 182 6.36 -10.34 -7.55
C PHE A 182 5.30 -10.72 -6.50
N ASN A 183 5.59 -10.62 -5.20
CA ASN A 183 4.60 -10.87 -4.13
C ASN A 183 3.70 -9.65 -3.80
N GLY A 184 3.46 -8.80 -4.80
CA GLY A 184 2.48 -7.73 -4.72
C GLY A 184 1.05 -8.27 -4.87
N THR A 185 0.08 -7.60 -4.24
CA THR A 185 -1.35 -7.86 -4.47
C THR A 185 -1.81 -7.10 -5.70
N ASP A 186 -2.36 -7.82 -6.67
CA ASP A 186 -2.88 -7.27 -7.93
C ASP A 186 -4.40 -7.12 -7.82
N VAL A 187 -4.89 -5.91 -8.10
CA VAL A 187 -6.32 -5.59 -8.08
C VAL A 187 -6.74 -5.23 -9.49
N LYS A 188 -7.57 -6.08 -10.09
CA LYS A 188 -8.16 -5.81 -11.40
C LYS A 188 -9.55 -5.27 -11.22
N VAL A 189 -9.77 -4.04 -11.66
CA VAL A 189 -11.10 -3.45 -11.73
C VAL A 189 -11.75 -3.87 -13.03
N VAL A 190 -12.76 -4.72 -12.92
CA VAL A 190 -13.67 -5.02 -14.03
C VAL A 190 -14.84 -4.06 -13.87
N ALA A 191 -14.81 -2.96 -14.61
CA ALA A 191 -15.99 -2.13 -14.76
C ALA A 191 -17.07 -2.99 -15.41
N ASN A 192 -18.13 -3.31 -14.67
CA ASN A 192 -19.35 -3.78 -15.30
C ASN A 192 -19.91 -2.56 -16.01
N GLN A 193 -19.51 -2.37 -17.28
CA GLN A 193 -20.24 -1.51 -18.19
C GLN A 193 -21.63 -2.11 -18.29
N GLY A 194 -22.54 -1.65 -17.43
CA GLY A 194 -23.96 -1.80 -17.69
C GLY A 194 -24.20 -1.28 -19.11
N PRO A 195 -25.05 -1.96 -19.90
CA PRO A 195 -25.30 -1.58 -21.28
C PRO A 195 -25.57 -0.06 -21.35
N PRO A 196 -25.03 0.65 -22.35
CA PRO A 196 -25.28 2.07 -22.49
C PRO A 196 -26.79 2.31 -22.46
N ASP A 197 -27.24 3.22 -21.59
CA ASP A 197 -28.62 3.69 -21.52
C ASP A 197 -29.04 4.21 -22.90
N THR A 198 -29.48 3.29 -23.74
CA THR A 198 -30.11 3.54 -25.04
C THR A 198 -31.58 3.76 -24.73
N GLY A 199 -31.84 4.81 -23.96
CA GLY A 199 -33.07 4.94 -23.19
C GLY A 199 -33.40 6.38 -22.83
N ARG A 200 -33.09 7.34 -23.70
CA ARG A 200 -33.82 8.61 -23.71
C ARG A 200 -34.91 8.49 -24.76
N GLY A 201 -36.07 8.04 -24.31
CA GLY A 201 -37.33 8.21 -25.02
C GLY A 201 -37.50 9.68 -25.37
N SER A 202 -37.42 9.98 -26.66
CA SER A 202 -38.07 11.14 -27.26
C SER A 202 -39.36 10.60 -27.86
N LEU A 203 -40.39 10.50 -27.02
CA LEU A 203 -41.77 10.38 -27.48
C LEU A 203 -42.53 11.59 -26.93
N ASP A 204 -43.34 12.16 -27.83
CA ASP A 204 -44.42 13.12 -27.62
C ASP A 204 -43.93 14.57 -27.33
N LEU A 205 -44.21 15.58 -28.16
CA LEU A 205 -45.36 15.88 -29.03
C LEU A 205 -44.98 16.83 -30.16
#